data_AF-I0X8R8-F1
#
_entry.id   AF-I0X8R8-F1
#
_cell.length_a   1.000
_cell.length_b   1.000
_cell.length_c   1.000
_cell.angle_alpha   90.00
_cell.angle_beta   90.00
_cell.angle_gamma   90.00
#
_symmetry.space_group_name_H-M   'P 1'
#
loop_
_entity.id
_entity.type
_entity.pdbx_description
1 polymer ?
#
loop_
_entity_poly.entity_id
_entity_poly.type
_entity_poly.pdbx_seq_one_letter_code
_entity_poly.pdbx_strand_id
1 'polypeptide(L)'
;MNPDVVNDVFIEHNFTKSKLKIILNFLLEEGVSIKNTASILETIADNLDETNKLVTLMEKIREKQAHSILSGLADENKTIHIIKLSDSITKMLNKAIYYPETQTELPYFLLKKQKYNKLRKKLYLARELSLKKNTIPVCMINRNLRTAFYNSFKLYFYYLPCISDKEIREAGNNFTIKTEYTLG
;
A
#
# COMPACT_ATOMS: atom_id res chain seq x y z
N MET A 1 25.51 6.99 -1.52
CA MET A 1 24.32 7.82 -1.25
C MET A 1 24.69 9.23 -1.68
N ASN A 2 23.88 9.89 -2.51
CA ASN A 2 24.18 11.22 -3.03
C ASN A 2 24.07 12.26 -1.91
N PRO A 3 25.14 13.01 -1.55
CA PRO A 3 25.09 14.03 -0.50
C PRO A 3 24.12 15.18 -0.82
N ASP A 4 23.89 15.49 -2.09
CA ASP A 4 22.99 16.58 -2.50
C ASP A 4 21.55 16.25 -2.11
N VAL A 5 21.07 15.05 -2.47
CA VAL A 5 19.73 14.57 -2.08
C VAL A 5 19.52 14.56 -0.57
N VAL A 6 20.58 14.29 0.21
CA VAL A 6 20.51 14.35 1.68
C VAL A 6 20.34 15.79 2.14
N ASN A 7 21.08 16.73 1.55
CA ASN A 7 20.95 18.15 1.88
C ASN A 7 19.56 18.68 1.50
N ASP A 8 19.07 18.40 0.30
CA ASP A 8 17.76 18.82 -0.17
C ASP A 8 16.65 18.38 0.80
N VAL A 9 16.63 17.10 1.17
CA VAL A 9 15.62 16.54 2.06
C VAL A 9 15.72 17.13 3.47
N PHE A 10 16.89 17.07 4.11
CA PHE A 10 17.01 17.36 5.53
C PHE A 10 17.26 18.83 5.86
N ILE A 11 17.94 19.57 4.97
CA ILE A 11 18.35 20.95 5.19
C ILE A 11 17.38 21.89 4.49
N GLU A 12 17.19 21.74 3.17
CA GLU A 12 16.38 22.69 2.40
C GLU A 12 14.89 22.57 2.73
N HIS A 13 14.36 21.35 2.77
CA HIS A 13 12.96 21.10 3.07
C HIS A 13 12.65 20.88 4.56
N ASN A 14 13.65 20.95 5.44
CA ASN A 14 13.51 20.68 6.87
C ASN A 14 12.80 19.35 7.19
N PHE A 15 12.96 18.33 6.33
CA PHE A 15 12.36 17.03 6.57
C PHE A 15 13.05 16.36 7.75
N THR A 16 12.30 15.98 8.78
CA THR A 16 12.94 15.50 10.02
C THR A 16 13.31 14.02 9.93
N LYS A 17 14.37 13.63 10.64
CA LYS A 17 14.74 12.21 10.81
C LYS A 17 13.59 11.39 11.40
N SER A 18 12.76 11.98 12.25
CA SER A 18 11.58 11.33 12.82
C SER A 18 10.54 10.99 11.74
N LYS A 19 10.26 11.92 10.82
CA LYS A 19 9.37 11.69 9.68
C LYS A 19 9.88 10.57 8.77
N LEU A 20 11.19 10.55 8.46
CA LEU A 20 11.79 9.47 7.69
C LEU A 20 11.66 8.13 8.39
N LYS A 21 11.98 8.05 9.69
CA LYS A 21 11.84 6.82 10.48
C LYS A 21 10.42 6.27 10.44
N ILE A 22 9.42 7.14 10.55
CA ILE A 22 8.00 6.76 10.46
C ILE A 22 7.70 6.15 9.08
N ILE A 23 8.12 6.79 7.99
CA ILE A 23 7.94 6.26 6.62
C ILE A 23 8.61 4.87 6.48
N LEU A 24 9.86 4.75 6.90
CA LEU A 24 10.60 3.48 6.79
C LEU A 24 9.92 2.36 7.59
N ASN A 25 9.43 2.67 8.80
CA ASN A 25 8.69 1.70 9.61
C ASN A 25 7.41 1.23 8.91
N PHE A 26 6.63 2.15 8.32
CA PHE A 26 5.41 1.76 7.60
C PHE A 26 5.71 0.93 6.35
N LEU A 27 6.76 1.26 5.60
CA LEU A 27 7.19 0.45 4.46
C LEU A 27 7.58 -0.97 4.91
N LEU A 28 8.33 -1.10 5.99
CA LEU A 28 8.72 -2.39 6.56
C LEU A 28 7.52 -3.20 7.06
N GLU A 29 6.56 -2.56 7.76
CA GLU A 29 5.32 -3.23 8.18
C GLU A 29 4.57 -3.83 6.99
N GLU A 30 4.57 -3.14 5.86
CA GLU A 30 3.95 -3.59 4.61
C GLU A 30 4.81 -4.57 3.79
N GLY A 31 5.97 -4.98 4.29
CA GLY A 31 6.88 -5.89 3.61
C GLY A 31 7.62 -5.27 2.42
N VAL A 32 7.64 -3.94 2.32
CA VAL A 32 8.38 -3.22 1.26
C VAL A 32 9.85 -3.12 1.65
N SER A 33 10.73 -3.47 0.71
CA SER A 33 12.17 -3.38 0.90
C SER A 33 12.62 -1.93 1.09
N ILE A 34 13.39 -1.68 2.16
CA ILE A 34 14.03 -0.37 2.40
C ILE A 34 15.52 -0.35 2.01
N LYS A 35 16.01 -1.42 1.36
CA LYS A 35 17.43 -1.57 0.99
C LYS A 35 17.90 -0.46 0.03
N ASN A 36 17.02 0.00 -0.86
CA ASN A 36 17.33 1.11 -1.77
C ASN A 36 16.98 2.45 -1.12
N THR A 37 17.70 2.80 -0.06
CA THR A 37 17.46 4.06 0.68
C THR A 37 17.72 5.30 -0.18
N ALA A 38 18.61 5.21 -1.17
CA ALA A 38 18.85 6.31 -2.12
C ALA A 38 17.58 6.65 -2.90
N SER A 39 16.94 5.66 -3.54
CA SER A 39 15.69 5.88 -4.28
C SER A 39 14.55 6.36 -3.38
N ILE A 40 14.50 5.92 -2.12
CA ILE A 40 13.53 6.42 -1.14
C ILE A 40 13.73 7.92 -0.90
N LEU A 41 14.97 8.36 -0.65
CA LEU A 41 15.27 9.77 -0.40
C LEU A 41 15.06 10.63 -1.64
N GLU A 42 15.44 10.14 -2.83
CA GLU A 42 15.17 10.81 -4.11
C GLU A 42 13.67 11.02 -4.31
N THR A 43 12.86 9.97 -4.11
CA THR A 43 11.40 10.07 -4.24
C THR A 43 10.83 11.07 -3.22
N ILE A 44 11.40 11.17 -2.02
CA ILE A 44 11.00 12.17 -1.04
C ILE A 44 11.35 13.57 -1.57
N ALA A 45 12.61 13.82 -1.95
CA ALA A 45 13.07 15.10 -2.49
C ALA A 45 12.17 15.58 -3.65
N ASP A 46 11.95 14.72 -4.65
CA ASP A 46 11.16 15.01 -5.86
C ASP A 46 9.70 15.42 -5.56
N ASN A 47 9.17 15.12 -4.37
CA ASN A 47 7.77 15.33 -4.03
C ASN A 47 7.57 16.30 -2.85
N LEU A 48 8.63 16.78 -2.20
CA LEU A 48 8.53 17.62 -1.01
C LEU A 48 7.96 19.01 -1.29
N ASP A 49 8.18 19.54 -2.50
CA ASP A 49 7.55 20.78 -2.98
C ASP A 49 6.03 20.66 -3.11
N GLU A 50 5.53 19.48 -3.51
CA GLU A 50 4.10 19.23 -3.68
C GLU A 50 3.41 18.89 -2.35
N THR A 51 4.10 18.13 -1.49
CA THR A 51 3.48 17.59 -0.27
C THR A 51 4.50 17.17 0.79
N ASN A 52 4.18 17.51 2.05
CA ASN A 52 4.91 17.02 3.22
C ASN A 52 4.07 16.01 4.04
N LYS A 53 2.98 15.48 3.46
CA LYS A 53 2.15 14.46 4.11
C LYS A 53 2.83 13.10 3.98
N LEU A 54 3.14 12.46 5.11
CA LEU A 54 3.86 11.17 5.13
C LEU A 54 3.15 10.08 4.34
N VAL A 55 1.81 10.04 4.41
CA VAL A 55 0.99 9.08 3.68
C VAL A 55 1.20 9.22 2.17
N THR A 56 1.22 10.46 1.67
CA THR A 56 1.41 10.70 0.24
C THR A 56 2.82 10.31 -0.20
N LEU A 57 3.84 10.71 0.57
CA LEU A 57 5.25 10.36 0.29
C LEU A 57 5.47 8.84 0.32
N MET A 58 4.93 8.15 1.31
CA MET A 58 5.01 6.69 1.41
C MET A 58 4.40 6.01 0.19
N GLU A 59 3.23 6.46 -0.27
CA GLU A 59 2.62 5.89 -1.46
C GLU A 59 3.45 6.19 -2.73
N LYS A 60 4.04 7.38 -2.87
CA LYS A 60 4.95 7.73 -3.98
C LYS A 60 6.19 6.82 -3.99
N ILE A 61 6.72 6.49 -2.82
CA ILE A 61 7.82 5.53 -2.69
C ILE A 61 7.38 4.14 -3.14
N ARG A 62 6.19 3.68 -2.72
CA ARG A 62 5.64 2.39 -3.16
C ARG A 62 5.43 2.35 -4.68
N GLU A 63 4.91 3.42 -5.27
CA GLU A 63 4.78 3.57 -6.72
C GLU A 63 6.13 3.45 -7.44
N LYS A 64 7.15 4.18 -6.96
CA LYS A 64 8.51 4.12 -7.52
C LYS A 64 9.09 2.70 -7.42
N GLN A 65 8.74 1.96 -6.38
CA GLN A 65 9.17 0.59 -6.14
C GLN A 65 8.19 -0.46 -6.67
N ALA A 66 7.16 -0.08 -7.44
CA ALA A 66 6.07 -0.96 -7.81
C ALA A 66 6.55 -2.25 -8.50
N HIS A 67 7.51 -2.14 -9.43
CA HIS A 67 8.08 -3.32 -10.08
C HIS A 67 8.67 -4.31 -9.07
N SER A 68 9.47 -3.84 -8.10
CA SER A 68 10.06 -4.70 -7.07
C SER A 68 9.01 -5.33 -6.16
N ILE A 69 7.97 -4.57 -5.80
CA ILE A 69 6.86 -5.06 -4.96
C ILE A 69 6.11 -6.16 -5.72
N LEU A 70 5.74 -5.90 -6.97
CA LEU A 70 4.97 -6.82 -7.79
C LEU A 70 5.78 -8.08 -8.16
N SER A 71 7.09 -7.96 -8.39
CA SER A 71 7.97 -9.13 -8.57
C SER A 71 7.98 -10.07 -7.37
N GLY A 72 7.87 -9.54 -6.15
CA GLY A 72 7.79 -10.36 -4.93
C GLY A 72 6.42 -11.02 -4.70
N LEU A 73 5.40 -10.61 -5.47
CA LEU A 73 4.02 -11.09 -5.33
C LEU A 73 3.57 -11.95 -6.52
N ALA A 74 4.29 -11.92 -7.63
CA ALA A 74 3.96 -12.69 -8.82
C ALA A 74 4.35 -14.16 -8.67
N ASP A 75 3.58 -15.04 -9.31
CA ASP A 75 3.93 -16.45 -9.45
C ASP A 75 5.06 -16.67 -10.47
N GLU A 76 5.45 -17.93 -10.68
CA GLU A 76 6.45 -18.31 -11.69
C GLU A 76 6.12 -17.85 -13.13
N ASN A 77 4.85 -17.58 -13.43
CA ASN A 77 4.36 -17.13 -14.73
C ASN A 77 4.20 -15.60 -14.82
N LYS A 78 4.78 -14.84 -13.86
CA LYS A 78 4.60 -13.38 -13.74
C LYS A 78 3.13 -12.97 -13.60
N THR A 79 2.30 -13.84 -13.04
CA THR A 79 0.88 -13.59 -12.79
C THR A 79 0.68 -13.16 -11.35
N ILE A 80 -0.06 -12.07 -11.16
CA ILE A 80 -0.49 -11.59 -9.85
C ILE A 80 -1.95 -11.95 -9.68
N HIS A 81 -2.21 -12.83 -8.72
CA HIS A 81 -3.55 -13.28 -8.36
C HIS A 81 -4.16 -12.27 -7.40
N ILE A 82 -5.23 -11.59 -7.83
CA ILE A 82 -5.85 -10.52 -7.03
C ILE A 82 -7.22 -10.90 -6.49
N ILE A 83 -7.50 -10.41 -5.29
CA ILE A 83 -8.85 -10.22 -4.77
C ILE A 83 -9.21 -8.75 -4.97
N LYS A 84 -10.26 -8.50 -5.76
CA LYS A 84 -10.74 -7.16 -6.08
C LYS A 84 -11.91 -6.78 -5.17
N LEU A 85 -11.97 -5.51 -4.75
CA LEU A 85 -13.17 -4.98 -4.08
C LEU A 85 -14.24 -4.60 -5.10
N SER A 86 -15.50 -4.95 -4.83
CA SER A 86 -16.63 -4.42 -5.62
C SER A 86 -16.81 -2.93 -5.39
N ASP A 87 -17.43 -2.26 -6.36
CA ASP A 87 -17.74 -0.83 -6.27
C ASP A 87 -18.58 -0.47 -5.04
N SER A 88 -19.46 -1.38 -4.60
CA SER A 88 -20.28 -1.17 -3.41
C SER A 88 -19.43 -1.08 -2.13
N ILE A 89 -18.44 -1.97 -1.99
CA ILE A 89 -17.49 -1.96 -0.88
C ILE A 89 -16.58 -0.72 -1.00
N THR A 90 -16.07 -0.44 -2.19
CA THR A 90 -15.23 0.74 -2.43
C THR A 90 -15.95 2.04 -2.07
N LYS A 91 -17.23 2.20 -2.46
CA LYS A 91 -18.06 3.36 -2.07
C LYS A 91 -18.29 3.41 -0.55
N MET A 92 -18.52 2.27 0.08
CA MET A 92 -18.68 2.19 1.54
C MET A 92 -17.40 2.63 2.26
N LEU A 93 -16.24 2.15 1.82
CA LEU A 93 -14.94 2.47 2.42
C LEU A 93 -14.58 3.94 2.22
N ASN A 94 -14.81 4.50 1.02
CA ASN A 94 -14.62 5.94 0.77
C ASN A 94 -15.44 6.82 1.72
N LYS A 95 -16.67 6.42 2.07
CA LYS A 95 -17.50 7.17 3.03
C LYS A 95 -17.04 7.02 4.49
N ALA A 96 -16.23 6.01 4.78
CA ALA A 96 -15.80 5.65 6.13
C ALA A 96 -14.33 5.99 6.40
N ILE A 97 -13.58 6.49 5.40
CA ILE A 97 -12.19 6.85 5.58
C ILE A 97 -12.07 8.06 6.50
N TYR A 98 -11.14 7.96 7.44
CA TYR A 98 -10.77 9.03 8.34
C TYR A 98 -9.29 9.35 8.13
N TYR A 99 -9.01 10.64 7.95
CA TYR A 99 -7.67 11.18 7.86
C TYR A 99 -7.37 11.90 9.18
N PRO A 100 -6.45 11.38 10.00
CA PRO A 100 -6.01 12.07 11.20
C PRO A 100 -5.50 13.48 10.87
N GLU A 101 -5.68 14.40 11.81
CA GLU A 101 -5.16 15.77 11.67
C GLU A 101 -3.64 15.81 11.79
N THR A 102 -3.05 14.84 12.49
CA THR A 102 -1.61 14.73 12.65
C THR A 102 -0.96 14.30 11.33
N GLN A 103 0.19 14.90 10.99
CA GLN A 103 0.93 14.53 9.78
C GLN A 103 1.61 13.15 9.87
N THR A 104 1.63 12.56 11.06
CA THR A 104 2.41 11.37 11.41
C THR A 104 1.60 10.08 11.47
N GLU A 105 0.28 10.18 11.53
CA GLU A 105 -0.61 9.02 11.60
C GLU A 105 -1.14 8.62 10.21
N LEU A 106 -1.30 7.31 10.01
CA LEU A 106 -1.89 6.78 8.78
C LEU A 106 -3.41 6.87 8.84
N PRO A 107 -4.09 7.10 7.70
CA PRO A 107 -5.54 7.03 7.63
C PRO A 107 -6.04 5.64 8.02
N TYR A 108 -7.31 5.58 8.42
CA TYR A 108 -7.99 4.33 8.76
C TYR A 108 -9.50 4.46 8.55
N PHE A 109 -10.24 3.36 8.70
CA PHE A 109 -11.69 3.34 8.48
C PHE A 109 -12.48 3.35 9.79
N LEU A 110 -13.43 4.28 9.89
CA LEU A 110 -14.44 4.34 10.94
C LEU A 110 -15.64 3.45 10.60
N LEU A 111 -15.44 2.13 10.65
CA LEU A 111 -16.48 1.15 10.37
C LEU A 111 -17.14 0.64 11.65
N LYS A 112 -18.47 0.49 11.61
CA LYS A 112 -19.20 -0.29 12.64
C LYS A 112 -18.66 -1.72 12.68
N LYS A 113 -18.52 -2.29 13.88
CA LYS A 113 -18.02 -3.67 14.14
C LYS A 113 -18.65 -4.73 13.24
N GLN A 114 -19.96 -4.63 12.97
CA GLN A 114 -20.68 -5.55 12.09
C GLN A 114 -20.16 -5.52 10.64
N LYS A 115 -19.97 -4.32 10.06
CA LYS A 115 -19.42 -4.15 8.70
C LYS A 115 -17.99 -4.63 8.62
N TYR A 116 -17.18 -4.29 9.63
CA TYR A 116 -15.81 -4.73 9.75
C TYR A 116 -15.71 -6.26 9.75
N ASN A 117 -16.47 -6.93 10.62
CA ASN A 117 -16.50 -8.39 10.71
C ASN A 117 -17.00 -9.05 9.42
N LYS A 118 -18.00 -8.46 8.75
CA LYS A 118 -18.52 -8.96 7.48
C LYS A 118 -17.43 -8.91 6.40
N LEU A 119 -16.76 -7.76 6.25
CA LEU A 119 -15.68 -7.60 5.27
C LEU A 119 -14.51 -8.55 5.59
N ARG A 120 -14.12 -8.65 6.87
CA ARG A 120 -13.06 -9.55 7.33
C ARG A 120 -13.33 -11.00 6.98
N LYS A 121 -14.54 -11.49 7.27
CA LYS A 121 -14.93 -12.88 6.96
C LYS A 121 -14.88 -13.15 5.44
N LYS A 122 -15.32 -12.20 4.62
CA LYS A 122 -15.30 -12.33 3.17
C LYS A 122 -13.87 -12.36 2.61
N LEU A 123 -13.00 -11.46 3.09
CA LEU A 123 -11.57 -11.45 2.74
C LEU A 123 -10.88 -12.76 3.12
N TYR A 124 -11.12 -13.25 4.34
CA TYR A 124 -10.60 -14.53 4.81
C TYR A 124 -11.06 -15.68 3.90
N LEU A 125 -12.36 -15.77 3.61
CA LEU A 125 -12.89 -16.83 2.74
C LEU A 125 -12.29 -16.76 1.32
N ALA A 126 -12.19 -15.56 0.73
CA ALA A 126 -11.57 -15.37 -0.58
C ALA A 126 -10.10 -15.80 -0.60
N ARG A 127 -9.36 -15.52 0.49
CA ARG A 127 -7.99 -16.01 0.67
C ARG A 127 -7.92 -17.52 0.71
N GLU A 128 -8.70 -18.17 1.58
CA GLU A 128 -8.70 -19.63 1.73
C GLU A 128 -9.07 -20.34 0.42
N LEU A 129 -10.05 -19.80 -0.33
CA LEU A 129 -10.43 -20.36 -1.62
C LEU A 129 -9.32 -20.21 -2.68
N SER A 130 -8.54 -19.13 -2.64
CA SER A 130 -7.40 -18.93 -3.54
C SER A 130 -6.25 -19.88 -3.19
N LEU A 131 -5.97 -20.07 -1.90
CA LEU A 131 -4.95 -21.02 -1.44
C LEU A 131 -5.28 -22.46 -1.81
N LYS A 132 -6.55 -22.86 -1.76
CA LYS A 132 -7.00 -24.18 -2.25
C LYS A 132 -6.76 -24.41 -3.75
N LYS A 133 -6.61 -23.33 -4.53
CA LYS A 133 -6.23 -23.37 -5.93
C LYS A 133 -4.71 -23.28 -6.13
N ASN A 134 -3.92 -23.39 -5.05
CA ASN A 134 -2.47 -23.17 -5.03
C ASN A 134 -2.05 -21.77 -5.50
N THR A 135 -2.88 -20.76 -5.26
CA THR A 135 -2.56 -19.36 -5.59
C THR A 135 -2.45 -18.53 -4.31
N ILE A 136 -1.46 -17.64 -4.23
CA ILE A 136 -1.32 -16.69 -3.13
C ILE A 136 -1.98 -15.38 -3.56
N PRO A 137 -3.16 -15.04 -3.04
CA PRO A 137 -3.85 -13.84 -3.48
C PRO A 137 -3.29 -12.59 -2.83
N VAL A 138 -3.45 -11.47 -3.54
CA VAL A 138 -3.15 -10.12 -3.07
C VAL A 138 -4.43 -9.27 -3.14
N CYS A 139 -4.68 -8.43 -2.13
CA CYS A 139 -5.78 -7.48 -2.19
C CYS A 139 -5.44 -6.30 -3.10
N MET A 140 -6.18 -6.14 -4.20
CA MET A 140 -6.12 -4.94 -5.04
C MET A 140 -7.10 -3.89 -4.51
N ILE A 141 -6.57 -2.73 -4.13
CA ILE A 141 -7.32 -1.62 -3.54
C ILE A 141 -7.11 -0.36 -4.39
N ASN A 142 -8.09 0.56 -4.40
CA ASN A 142 -7.87 1.85 -5.02
C ASN A 142 -6.79 2.63 -4.25
N ARG A 143 -5.92 3.32 -4.97
CA ARG A 143 -4.79 4.10 -4.43
C ARG A 143 -5.15 4.95 -3.20
N ASN A 144 -6.23 5.72 -3.29
CA ASN A 144 -6.65 6.62 -2.21
C ASN A 144 -7.13 5.90 -0.94
N LEU A 145 -7.42 4.60 -1.03
CA LEU A 145 -7.89 3.77 0.07
C LEU A 145 -6.84 2.78 0.56
N ARG A 146 -5.75 2.55 -0.18
CA ARG A 146 -4.81 1.44 0.06
C ARG A 146 -4.16 1.53 1.44
N THR A 147 -3.60 2.68 1.79
CA THR A 147 -3.01 2.92 3.11
C THR A 147 -4.03 2.74 4.23
N ALA A 148 -5.22 3.33 4.07
CA ALA A 148 -6.27 3.23 5.08
C ALA A 148 -6.74 1.79 5.27
N PHE A 149 -6.82 1.05 4.17
CA PHE A 149 -7.14 -0.36 4.17
C PHE A 149 -6.07 -1.15 4.91
N TYR A 150 -4.80 -1.04 4.52
CA TYR A 150 -3.72 -1.74 5.21
C TYR A 150 -3.73 -1.42 6.71
N ASN A 151 -3.72 -0.14 7.08
CA ASN A 151 -3.67 0.28 8.48
C ASN A 151 -4.87 -0.20 9.30
N SER A 152 -6.07 -0.19 8.73
CA SER A 152 -7.29 -0.65 9.42
C SER A 152 -7.35 -2.16 9.62
N PHE A 153 -6.63 -2.93 8.80
CA PHE A 153 -6.87 -4.35 8.64
C PHE A 153 -5.62 -5.20 8.95
N LYS A 154 -4.40 -4.63 8.97
CA LYS A 154 -3.12 -5.34 9.13
C LYS A 154 -3.06 -6.39 10.24
N LEU A 155 -3.68 -6.13 11.40
CA LEU A 155 -3.73 -7.08 12.54
C LEU A 155 -4.49 -8.38 12.23
N TYR A 156 -5.39 -8.38 11.25
CA TYR A 156 -6.19 -9.54 10.87
C TYR A 156 -5.68 -10.22 9.60
N PHE A 157 -4.68 -9.62 8.92
CA PHE A 157 -4.26 -9.99 7.57
C PHE A 157 -2.74 -10.11 7.44
N TYR A 158 -2.08 -10.63 8.49
CA TYR A 158 -0.63 -10.83 8.49
C TYR A 158 -0.10 -11.61 7.26
N TYR A 159 -0.96 -12.33 6.53
CA TYR A 159 -0.63 -13.08 5.31
C TYR A 159 -1.50 -12.72 4.09
N LEU A 160 -2.01 -11.49 3.99
CA LEU A 160 -2.72 -11.00 2.80
C LEU A 160 -2.15 -9.64 2.38
N PRO A 161 -1.13 -9.64 1.50
CA PRO A 161 -0.55 -8.41 0.97
C PRO A 161 -1.61 -7.55 0.28
N CYS A 162 -1.38 -6.24 0.24
CA CYS A 162 -2.23 -5.32 -0.49
C CYS A 162 -1.42 -4.44 -1.45
N ILE A 163 -1.98 -4.20 -2.63
CA ILE A 163 -1.41 -3.35 -3.67
C ILE A 163 -2.48 -2.39 -4.19
N SER A 164 -2.04 -1.24 -4.67
CA SER A 164 -2.91 -0.26 -5.32
C SER A 164 -3.04 -0.51 -6.82
N ASP A 165 -4.14 -0.05 -7.38
CA ASP A 165 -4.30 0.10 -8.83
C ASP A 165 -3.21 0.97 -9.47
N LYS A 166 -2.66 1.95 -8.75
CA LYS A 166 -1.57 2.78 -9.27
C LYS A 166 -0.24 2.02 -9.33
N GLU A 167 0.12 1.23 -8.33
CA GLU A 167 1.33 0.38 -8.40
C GLU A 167 1.27 -0.59 -9.58
N ILE A 168 0.11 -1.19 -9.85
CA ILE A 168 -0.09 -2.05 -11.04
C ILE A 168 0.19 -1.26 -12.33
N ARG A 169 -0.31 -0.02 -12.43
CA ARG A 169 -0.05 0.84 -13.61
C ARG A 169 1.42 1.22 -13.75
N GLU A 170 2.07 1.63 -12.66
CA GLU A 170 3.49 2.04 -12.66
C GLU A 170 4.44 0.89 -13.02
N ALA A 171 4.07 -0.34 -12.65
CA ALA A 171 4.83 -1.53 -13.05
C ALA A 171 4.68 -1.88 -14.55
N GLY A 172 3.73 -1.26 -15.26
CA GLY A 172 3.46 -1.48 -16.68
C GLY A 172 3.01 -2.91 -17.01
N ASN A 173 3.17 -3.30 -18.28
CA ASN A 173 2.73 -4.62 -18.79
C ASN A 173 3.68 -5.78 -18.43
N ASN A 174 4.49 -5.63 -17.38
CA ASN A 174 5.45 -6.65 -16.95
C ASN A 174 4.80 -7.83 -16.22
N PHE A 175 3.55 -7.67 -15.77
CA PHE A 175 2.81 -8.65 -14.99
C PHE A 175 1.41 -8.87 -15.55
N THR A 176 0.96 -10.12 -15.52
CA THR A 176 -0.42 -10.47 -15.86
C THR A 176 -1.28 -10.37 -14.60
N ILE A 177 -2.39 -9.63 -14.64
CA ILE A 177 -3.29 -9.51 -13.50
C ILE A 177 -4.46 -10.48 -13.67
N LYS A 178 -4.60 -11.44 -12.75
CA LYS A 178 -5.69 -12.41 -12.75
C LYS A 178 -6.58 -12.20 -11.54
N THR A 179 -7.85 -11.88 -11.77
CA THR A 179 -8.83 -11.74 -10.68
C THR A 179 -9.33 -13.12 -10.27
N GLU A 180 -8.97 -13.56 -9.05
CA GLU A 180 -9.46 -14.83 -8.49
C GLU A 180 -10.83 -14.66 -7.83
N TYR A 181 -11.06 -13.50 -7.19
CA TYR A 181 -12.30 -13.20 -6.48
C TYR A 181 -12.65 -11.71 -6.55
N THR A 182 -13.94 -11.41 -6.66
CA THR A 182 -14.49 -10.06 -6.45
C THR A 182 -15.34 -10.04 -5.17
N LEU A 183 -14.99 -9.19 -4.23
CA LEU A 183 -15.70 -9.01 -2.97
C LEU A 183 -16.92 -8.10 -3.15
N GLY A 184 -18.11 -8.69 -3.31
CA GLY A 184 -19.41 -8.07 -3.02
C GLY A 184 -19.79 -8.22 -1.56
#